data_AF-A0AAW7P472-F1
#
_entry.id   AF-A0AAW7P472-F1
#
_cell.length_a   1.000
_cell.length_b   1.000
_cell.length_c   1.000
_cell.angle_alpha   90.00
_cell.angle_beta   90.00
_cell.angle_gamma   90.00
#
_symmetry.space_group_name_H-M   'P 1'
#
loop_
_entity.id
_entity.type
_entity.pdbx_description
1 polymer ?
#
loop_
_entity_poly.entity_id
_entity_poly.type
_entity_poly.pdbx_seq_one_letter_code
_entity_poly.pdbx_strand_id
1 'polypeptide(L)'
;MEEHRPDFRDIKSFEEFNRYYWYREELSQICKYLGLEYRCTKKELNHIIEQYFRGNRVEKVLRKRNKNQTEIITLNTSLLECGFSFNQKFRDYFSAVTGVNPFKFNADMATAWRKVKRDNNINFTIQDMIKIYYGESDYAKYDNSACQWNQFLKDFCADEFSNHYSNKLKVAAILWNEVRDSKNKKIYSRGLLKEYSYKIEEYCK
;
A
#
# COMPACT_ATOMS: atom_id res chain seq x y z
N MET A 1 -19.95 -22.73 7.62
CA MET A 1 -19.07 -22.70 8.81
C MET A 1 -18.13 -21.54 8.61
N GLU A 2 -18.27 -20.47 9.40
CA GLU A 2 -17.28 -19.40 9.45
C GLU A 2 -15.99 -19.99 10.00
N GLU A 3 -15.06 -20.35 9.12
CA GLU A 3 -13.71 -20.71 9.55
C GLU A 3 -13.01 -19.44 9.99
N HIS A 4 -13.08 -19.17 11.30
CA HIS A 4 -12.39 -18.04 11.89
C HIS A 4 -10.89 -18.14 11.59
N ARG A 5 -10.30 -17.07 11.06
CA ARG A 5 -8.86 -16.99 10.80
C ARG A 5 -8.09 -17.35 12.09
N PRO A 6 -7.12 -18.27 12.04
CA PRO A 6 -6.34 -18.67 13.21
C PRO A 6 -5.46 -17.54 13.72
N ASP A 7 -5.04 -17.63 14.98
CA ASP A 7 -4.03 -16.73 15.53
C ASP A 7 -2.70 -16.96 14.79
N PHE A 8 -1.93 -15.88 14.60
CA PHE A 8 -0.63 -15.97 13.94
C PHE A 8 0.30 -17.00 14.59
N ARG A 9 0.23 -17.18 15.93
CA ARG A 9 1.06 -18.13 16.70
C ARG A 9 0.82 -19.60 16.31
N ASP A 10 -0.36 -19.89 15.80
CA ASP A 10 -0.76 -21.25 15.43
C ASP A 10 -0.33 -21.59 14.00
N ILE A 11 -0.04 -20.58 13.17
CA ILE A 11 0.36 -20.74 11.77
C ILE A 11 1.81 -21.22 11.67
N LYS A 12 2.05 -22.32 10.94
CA LYS A 12 3.39 -22.96 10.86
C LYS A 12 4.11 -22.75 9.53
N SER A 13 3.42 -22.22 8.52
CA SER A 13 4.02 -21.99 7.20
C SER A 13 3.54 -20.68 6.59
N PHE A 14 4.36 -20.10 5.70
CA PHE A 14 3.95 -18.94 4.93
C PHE A 14 2.80 -19.25 3.96
N GLU A 15 2.73 -20.48 3.44
CA GLU A 15 1.63 -20.90 2.56
C GLU A 15 0.29 -20.81 3.29
N GLU A 16 0.22 -21.34 4.51
CA GLU A 16 -0.96 -21.23 5.38
C GLU A 16 -1.25 -19.78 5.73
N PHE A 17 -0.22 -19.00 6.13
CA PHE A 17 -0.35 -17.58 6.42
C PHE A 17 -1.03 -16.81 5.29
N ASN A 18 -0.60 -17.08 4.05
CA ASN A 18 -1.04 -16.38 2.84
C ASN A 18 -2.46 -16.78 2.39
N ARG A 19 -3.06 -17.82 2.98
CA ARG A 19 -4.47 -18.17 2.72
C ARG A 19 -5.42 -17.14 3.33
N TYR A 20 -4.98 -16.40 4.34
CA TYR A 20 -5.81 -15.45 5.06
C TYR A 20 -5.52 -14.00 4.64
N TYR A 21 -6.56 -13.17 4.66
CA TYR A 21 -6.38 -11.75 4.48
C TYR A 21 -5.83 -11.11 5.76
N TRP A 22 -4.82 -10.25 5.62
CA TRP A 22 -4.25 -9.49 6.73
C TRP A 22 -4.26 -7.99 6.41
N TYR A 23 -4.73 -7.18 7.36
CA TYR A 23 -4.58 -5.74 7.32
C TYR A 23 -3.15 -5.34 7.61
N ARG A 24 -2.71 -4.19 7.06
CA ARG A 24 -1.35 -3.68 7.28
C ARG A 24 -1.01 -3.58 8.77
N GLU A 25 -1.95 -3.12 9.60
CA GLU A 25 -1.72 -2.96 11.02
C GLU A 25 -1.48 -4.30 11.72
N GLU A 26 -2.22 -5.34 11.34
CA GLU A 26 -2.02 -6.69 11.86
C GLU A 26 -0.64 -7.23 11.49
N LEU A 27 -0.23 -7.07 10.23
CA LEU A 27 1.12 -7.42 9.80
C LEU A 27 2.20 -6.67 10.58
N SER A 28 1.97 -5.38 10.85
CA SER A 28 2.87 -4.55 11.65
C SER A 28 2.98 -5.07 13.09
N GLN A 29 1.86 -5.45 13.71
CA GLN A 29 1.88 -6.04 15.05
C GLN A 29 2.57 -7.40 15.08
N ILE A 30 2.38 -8.24 14.06
CA ILE A 30 3.09 -9.51 13.90
C ILE A 30 4.60 -9.26 13.81
N CYS A 31 5.06 -8.39 12.90
CA CYS A 31 6.48 -8.05 12.80
C CYS A 31 7.04 -7.50 14.11
N LYS A 32 6.29 -6.64 14.80
CA LYS A 32 6.68 -6.08 16.09
C LYS A 32 6.82 -7.16 17.17
N TYR A 33 5.89 -8.11 17.23
CA TYR A 33 5.93 -9.26 18.13
C TYR A 33 7.17 -10.14 17.86
N LEU A 34 7.54 -10.31 16.59
CA LEU A 34 8.73 -11.07 16.16
C LEU A 34 10.05 -10.31 16.31
N GLY A 35 10.02 -9.04 16.74
CA GLY A 35 11.20 -8.18 16.83
C GLY A 35 11.79 -7.75 15.48
N LEU A 36 11.00 -7.79 14.41
CA LEU A 36 11.40 -7.46 13.03
C LEU A 36 11.07 -5.99 12.70
N GLU A 37 11.51 -5.52 11.52
CA GLU A 37 11.06 -4.22 10.99
C GLU A 37 9.53 -4.21 10.79
N TYR A 38 8.87 -3.19 11.33
CA TYR A 38 7.40 -3.08 11.36
C TYR A 38 6.88 -1.73 10.83
N ARG A 39 7.76 -0.77 10.52
CA ARG A 39 7.38 0.59 10.11
C ARG A 39 7.35 0.79 8.60
N CYS A 40 6.98 -0.26 7.86
CA CYS A 40 7.03 -0.29 6.41
C CYS A 40 5.64 -0.49 5.78
N THR A 41 5.60 -0.65 4.45
CA THR A 41 4.37 -0.84 3.67
C THR A 41 3.79 -2.24 3.89
N LYS A 42 2.51 -2.45 3.55
CA LYS A 42 1.87 -3.79 3.63
C LYS A 42 2.67 -4.85 2.86
N LYS A 43 3.17 -4.50 1.66
CA LYS A 43 3.99 -5.38 0.83
C LYS A 43 5.32 -5.73 1.51
N GLU A 44 6.02 -4.73 2.04
CA GLU A 44 7.28 -4.94 2.75
C GLU A 44 7.07 -5.78 4.02
N LEU A 45 6.00 -5.55 4.78
CA LEU A 45 5.64 -6.37 5.94
C LEU A 45 5.38 -7.84 5.56
N ASN A 46 4.59 -8.08 4.51
CA ASN A 46 4.35 -9.42 3.99
C ASN A 46 5.66 -10.11 3.58
N HIS A 47 6.55 -9.40 2.90
CA HIS A 47 7.85 -9.94 2.52
C HIS A 47 8.72 -10.25 3.75
N ILE A 48 8.72 -9.40 4.77
CA ILE A 48 9.44 -9.65 6.03
C ILE A 48 8.92 -10.93 6.72
N ILE A 49 7.60 -11.13 6.74
CA ILE A 49 6.98 -12.34 7.31
C ILE A 49 7.30 -13.57 6.45
N GLU A 50 7.30 -13.46 5.12
CA GLU A 50 7.76 -14.52 4.21
C GLU A 50 9.22 -14.91 4.50
N GLN A 51 10.10 -13.91 4.65
CA GLN A 51 11.51 -14.14 5.01
C GLN A 51 11.64 -14.82 6.38
N TYR A 52 10.83 -14.42 7.36
CA TYR A 52 10.79 -15.03 8.68
C TYR A 52 10.46 -16.53 8.61
N PHE A 53 9.44 -16.93 7.85
CA PHE A 53 9.11 -18.36 7.65
C PHE A 53 10.21 -19.13 6.90
N ARG A 54 11.08 -18.45 6.14
CA ARG A 54 12.26 -19.04 5.48
C ARG A 54 13.50 -19.10 6.39
N GLY A 55 13.41 -18.62 7.63
CA GLY A 55 14.52 -18.57 8.58
C GLY A 55 15.39 -17.31 8.49
N ASN A 56 15.04 -16.35 7.62
CA ASN A 56 15.75 -15.08 7.46
C ASN A 56 15.17 -14.01 8.41
N ARG A 57 16.00 -13.08 8.91
CA ARG A 57 15.56 -11.98 9.77
C ARG A 57 15.86 -10.63 9.14
N VAL A 58 14.80 -9.85 8.89
CA VAL A 58 14.91 -8.45 8.48
C VAL A 58 14.78 -7.58 9.71
N GLU A 59 15.91 -7.21 10.28
CA GLU A 59 15.97 -6.43 11.51
C GLU A 59 15.51 -4.99 11.32
N LYS A 60 15.05 -4.40 12.42
CA LYS A 60 14.66 -3.00 12.49
C LYS A 60 15.88 -2.10 12.32
N VAL A 61 15.87 -1.27 11.29
CA VAL A 61 16.97 -0.31 11.08
C VAL A 61 16.74 0.94 11.93
N LEU A 62 17.62 1.19 12.90
CA LEU A 62 17.66 2.44 13.65
C LEU A 62 18.13 3.58 12.73
N ARG A 63 17.19 4.32 12.14
CA ARG A 63 17.53 5.47 11.30
C ARG A 63 18.01 6.64 12.16
N LYS A 64 19.28 7.03 11.99
CA LYS A 64 19.80 8.30 12.52
C LYS A 64 19.12 9.46 11.80
N ARG A 65 18.63 10.45 12.54
CA ARG A 65 18.06 11.67 11.98
C ARG A 65 19.23 12.60 11.62
N ASN A 66 19.41 12.92 10.34
CA ASN A 66 20.40 13.92 9.93
C ASN A 66 20.01 15.28 10.51
N LYS A 67 20.96 15.89 11.23
CA LYS A 67 20.80 17.18 11.94
C LYS A 67 21.11 18.40 11.05
N ASN A 68 21.82 18.20 9.95
CA ASN A 68 22.19 19.28 9.03
C ASN A 68 21.11 19.35 7.94
N GLN A 69 20.23 20.32 8.06
CA GLN A 69 19.19 20.60 7.07
C GLN A 69 19.53 21.93 6.38
N THR A 70 19.63 21.93 5.06
CA THR A 70 19.80 23.17 4.30
C THR A 70 18.51 23.97 4.35
N GLU A 71 18.59 25.26 4.72
CA GLU A 71 17.41 26.13 4.82
C GLU A 71 16.84 26.51 3.45
N ILE A 72 17.71 26.66 2.44
CA ILE A 72 17.33 27.02 1.06
C ILE A 72 17.06 25.75 0.26
N ILE A 73 15.81 25.58 -0.19
CA ILE A 73 15.39 24.47 -1.05
C ILE A 73 15.36 24.95 -2.49
N THR A 74 16.10 24.26 -3.36
CA THR A 74 16.10 24.48 -4.81
C THR A 74 15.78 23.16 -5.53
N LEU A 75 15.55 23.23 -6.84
CA LEU A 75 15.31 22.04 -7.68
C LEU A 75 16.44 21.01 -7.61
N ASN A 76 17.69 21.46 -7.47
CA ASN A 76 18.87 20.60 -7.44
C ASN A 76 19.20 20.10 -6.02
N THR A 77 18.47 20.52 -5.00
CA THR A 77 18.75 20.13 -3.62
C THR A 77 18.41 18.64 -3.42
N SER A 78 19.32 17.89 -2.81
CA SER A 78 19.12 16.49 -2.44
C SER A 78 17.98 16.33 -1.42
N LEU A 79 17.10 15.34 -1.63
CA LEU A 79 16.01 15.06 -0.70
C LEU A 79 16.51 14.63 0.70
N LEU A 80 17.66 13.95 0.76
CA LEU A 80 18.24 13.50 2.02
C LEU A 80 18.87 14.65 2.83
N GLU A 81 19.20 15.76 2.17
CA GLU A 81 19.87 16.92 2.77
C GLU A 81 18.91 18.06 3.13
N CYS A 82 17.77 18.18 2.44
CA CYS A 82 16.78 19.23 2.71
C CYS A 82 15.71 18.87 3.75
N GLY A 83 15.83 17.70 4.39
CA GLY A 83 14.84 17.23 5.36
C GLY A 83 13.49 16.91 4.71
N PHE A 84 13.49 16.41 3.46
CA PHE A 84 12.27 16.15 2.70
C PHE A 84 11.28 15.26 3.46
N SER A 85 10.02 15.70 3.49
CA SER A 85 8.91 14.88 3.97
C SER A 85 7.61 15.30 3.29
N PHE A 86 6.62 14.40 3.27
CA PHE A 86 5.30 14.65 2.67
C PHE A 86 4.41 15.53 3.57
N ASN A 87 4.89 16.72 3.90
CA ASN A 87 4.26 17.69 4.78
C ASN A 87 3.74 18.91 3.99
N GLN A 88 3.15 19.88 4.69
CA GLN A 88 2.60 21.08 4.04
C GLN A 88 3.70 21.96 3.42
N LYS A 89 4.83 22.18 4.12
CA LYS A 89 5.98 22.95 3.60
C LYS A 89 6.39 22.50 2.19
N PHE A 90 6.55 21.18 1.99
CA PHE A 90 6.91 20.66 0.68
C PHE A 90 5.72 20.64 -0.30
N ARG A 91 4.47 20.51 0.16
CA ARG A 91 3.31 20.70 -0.73
C ARG A 91 3.29 22.10 -1.32
N ASP A 92 3.51 23.13 -0.49
CA ASP A 92 3.48 24.53 -0.92
C ASP A 92 4.61 24.81 -1.91
N TYR A 93 5.82 24.31 -1.62
CA TYR A 93 6.96 24.43 -2.54
C TYR A 93 6.69 23.74 -3.88
N PHE A 94 6.22 22.49 -3.88
CA PHE A 94 5.92 21.76 -5.12
C PHE A 94 4.77 22.43 -5.88
N SER A 95 3.76 22.97 -5.18
CA SER A 95 2.67 23.73 -5.78
C SER A 95 3.19 24.98 -6.51
N ALA A 96 4.08 25.76 -5.88
CA ALA A 96 4.68 26.94 -6.49
C ALA A 96 5.53 26.61 -7.73
N VAL A 97 6.30 25.52 -7.68
CA VAL A 97 7.18 25.12 -8.79
C VAL A 97 6.40 24.50 -9.96
N THR A 98 5.35 23.73 -9.67
CA THR A 98 4.57 23.02 -10.71
C THR A 98 3.39 23.83 -11.24
N GLY A 99 3.00 24.91 -10.56
CA GLY A 99 1.79 25.68 -10.85
C GLY A 99 0.48 24.97 -10.46
N VAL A 100 0.54 23.80 -9.78
CA VAL A 100 -0.63 23.00 -9.43
C VAL A 100 -1.07 23.28 -7.99
N ASN A 101 -2.31 23.75 -7.79
CA ASN A 101 -2.89 24.00 -6.47
C ASN A 101 -4.33 23.45 -6.38
N PRO A 102 -4.66 22.51 -5.47
CA PRO A 102 -3.79 21.92 -4.45
C PRO A 102 -2.86 20.84 -4.99
N PHE A 103 -1.57 20.91 -4.63
CA PHE A 103 -0.59 19.88 -4.98
C PHE A 103 -0.80 18.59 -4.15
N LYS A 104 -0.85 17.44 -4.83
CA LYS A 104 -0.96 16.11 -4.20
C LYS A 104 0.20 15.22 -4.62
N PHE A 105 0.97 14.75 -3.63
CA PHE A 105 1.95 13.71 -3.84
C PHE A 105 1.27 12.41 -4.28
N ASN A 106 1.77 11.80 -5.36
CA ASN A 106 1.25 10.55 -5.87
C ASN A 106 1.97 9.33 -5.24
N ALA A 107 1.48 8.12 -5.53
CA ALA A 107 2.01 6.90 -4.96
C ALA A 107 3.43 6.56 -5.46
N ASP A 108 3.77 6.97 -6.69
CA ASP A 108 5.11 6.77 -7.27
C ASP A 108 6.14 7.62 -6.55
N MET A 109 5.84 8.90 -6.27
CA MET A 109 6.67 9.78 -5.45
C MET A 109 6.91 9.19 -4.04
N ALA A 110 5.87 8.62 -3.42
CA ALA A 110 6.01 7.93 -2.15
C ALA A 110 6.93 6.71 -2.23
N THR A 111 6.87 5.96 -3.33
CA THR A 111 7.71 4.79 -3.59
C THR A 111 9.16 5.20 -3.85
N ALA A 112 9.37 6.26 -4.65
CA ALA A 112 10.67 6.86 -4.90
C ALA A 112 11.34 7.31 -3.60
N TRP A 113 10.63 8.03 -2.75
CA TRP A 113 11.21 8.49 -1.48
C TRP A 113 11.62 7.33 -0.56
N ARG A 114 10.87 6.22 -0.57
CA ARG A 114 11.29 5.00 0.17
C ARG A 114 12.55 4.39 -0.43
N LYS A 115 12.64 4.31 -1.75
CA LYS A 115 13.82 3.81 -2.47
C LYS A 115 15.06 4.67 -2.19
N VAL A 116 14.94 5.99 -2.27
CA VAL A 116 16.02 6.94 -1.94
C VAL A 116 16.57 6.69 -0.53
N LYS A 117 15.68 6.53 0.46
CA LYS A 117 16.08 6.26 1.85
C LYS A 117 16.70 4.87 2.06
N ARG A 118 16.24 3.86 1.32
CA ARG A 118 16.75 2.50 1.41
C ARG A 118 18.13 2.38 0.78
N ASP A 119 18.30 3.01 -0.38
CA ASP A 119 19.53 2.95 -1.18
C ASP A 119 20.54 4.03 -0.74
N ASN A 120 20.16 4.88 0.23
CA ASN A 120 20.91 6.06 0.65
C ASN A 120 21.36 6.94 -0.53
N ASN A 121 20.45 7.16 -1.49
CA ASN A 121 20.76 7.88 -2.73
C ASN A 121 20.87 9.39 -2.48
N ILE A 122 22.07 9.86 -2.15
CA ILE A 122 22.38 11.27 -1.88
C ILE A 122 22.20 12.17 -3.11
N ASN A 123 22.22 11.61 -4.32
CA ASN A 123 22.12 12.37 -5.56
C ASN A 123 20.67 12.59 -6.02
N PHE A 124 19.68 12.02 -5.33
CA PHE A 124 18.28 12.16 -5.72
C PHE A 124 17.73 13.52 -5.29
N THR A 125 17.30 14.33 -6.27
CA THR A 125 16.94 15.74 -6.09
C THR A 125 15.44 16.01 -6.13
N ILE A 126 15.05 17.24 -5.78
CA ILE A 126 13.68 17.73 -5.92
C ILE A 126 13.22 17.66 -7.38
N GLN A 127 14.09 17.99 -8.33
CA GLN A 127 13.81 17.88 -9.76
C GLN A 127 13.46 16.44 -10.17
N ASP A 128 14.21 15.45 -9.67
CA ASP A 128 13.93 14.04 -9.96
C ASP A 128 12.56 13.61 -9.42
N MET A 129 12.21 14.09 -8.22
CA MET A 129 10.89 13.86 -7.64
C MET A 129 9.77 14.48 -8.49
N ILE A 130 10.00 15.63 -9.12
CA ILE A 130 9.05 16.28 -10.04
C ILE A 130 8.94 15.52 -11.37
N LYS A 131 10.05 15.02 -11.92
CA LYS A 131 10.00 14.15 -13.13
C LYS A 131 9.12 12.92 -12.90
N ILE A 132 9.18 12.32 -11.72
CA ILE A 132 8.28 11.22 -11.33
C ILE A 132 6.82 11.69 -11.27
N TYR A 133 6.57 12.89 -10.76
CA TYR A 133 5.21 13.45 -10.72
C TYR A 133 4.58 13.56 -12.11
N TYR A 134 5.35 14.00 -13.12
CA TYR A 134 4.90 14.10 -14.51
C TYR A 134 4.99 12.79 -15.31
N GLY A 135 5.47 11.70 -14.69
CA GLY A 135 5.63 10.41 -15.38
C GLY A 135 6.82 10.36 -16.35
N GLU A 136 7.74 11.32 -16.26
CA GLU A 136 8.95 11.43 -17.10
C GLU A 136 10.11 10.56 -16.59
N SER A 137 9.97 9.95 -15.41
CA SER A 137 10.97 9.06 -14.82
C SER A 137 10.33 7.78 -14.30
N ASP A 138 10.98 6.66 -14.58
CA ASP A 138 10.61 5.31 -14.13
C ASP A 138 11.39 4.86 -12.88
N TYR A 139 12.10 5.78 -12.21
CA TYR A 139 12.97 5.51 -11.05
C TYR A 139 12.31 4.63 -9.97
N ALA A 140 11.02 4.84 -9.74
CA ALA A 140 10.20 3.97 -8.91
C ALA A 140 8.75 4.01 -9.37
N LYS A 141 8.12 2.83 -9.47
CA LYS A 141 6.69 2.68 -9.70
C LYS A 141 6.02 2.02 -8.51
N TYR A 142 4.88 2.55 -8.12
CA TYR A 142 4.07 2.01 -7.04
C TYR A 142 3.46 0.68 -7.46
N ASP A 143 3.90 -0.38 -6.80
CA ASP A 143 3.28 -1.68 -6.92
C ASP A 143 2.05 -1.76 -5.99
N ASN A 144 0.87 -1.81 -6.60
CA ASN A 144 -0.41 -1.90 -5.91
C ASN A 144 -0.92 -3.34 -5.74
N SER A 145 -0.18 -4.36 -6.19
CA SER A 145 -0.58 -5.78 -6.18
C SER A 145 -0.93 -6.31 -4.78
N ALA A 146 -0.31 -5.78 -3.72
CA ALA A 146 -0.58 -6.20 -2.34
C ALA A 146 -1.93 -5.66 -1.78
N CYS A 147 -2.60 -4.74 -2.48
CA CYS A 147 -3.86 -4.14 -2.06
C CYS A 147 -5.06 -4.87 -2.69
N GLN A 148 -5.30 -6.11 -2.24
CA GLN A 148 -6.34 -7.01 -2.77
C GLN A 148 -7.74 -6.37 -2.81
N TRP A 149 -8.15 -5.61 -1.78
CA TRP A 149 -9.41 -4.86 -1.81
C TRP A 149 -9.50 -3.88 -2.98
N ASN A 150 -8.43 -3.12 -3.24
CA ASN A 150 -8.43 -2.15 -4.33
C ASN A 150 -8.52 -2.86 -5.69
N GLN A 151 -7.88 -4.01 -5.83
CA GLN A 151 -8.00 -4.83 -7.04
C GLN A 151 -9.41 -5.38 -7.18
N PHE A 152 -9.96 -5.98 -6.12
CA PHE A 152 -11.34 -6.48 -6.08
C PHE A 152 -12.36 -5.41 -6.47
N LEU A 153 -12.25 -4.21 -5.89
CA LEU A 153 -13.15 -3.10 -6.18
C LEU A 153 -13.01 -2.62 -7.62
N LYS A 154 -11.79 -2.54 -8.16
CA LYS A 154 -11.55 -2.20 -9.56
C LYS A 154 -12.18 -3.22 -10.50
N ASP A 155 -11.95 -4.50 -10.26
CA ASP A 155 -12.47 -5.60 -11.08
C ASP A 155 -13.99 -5.65 -11.03
N PHE A 156 -14.59 -5.48 -9.85
CA PHE A 156 -16.04 -5.36 -9.70
C PHE A 156 -16.60 -4.16 -10.49
N CYS A 157 -15.99 -2.97 -10.34
CA CYS A 157 -16.46 -1.77 -11.04
C CYS A 157 -16.28 -1.84 -12.56
N ALA A 158 -15.33 -2.65 -13.06
CA ALA A 158 -15.13 -2.90 -14.48
C ALA A 158 -16.15 -3.89 -15.06
N ASP A 159 -16.84 -4.68 -14.23
CA ASP A 159 -17.91 -5.56 -14.68
C ASP A 159 -19.17 -4.74 -15.00
N GLU A 160 -19.72 -4.91 -16.19
CA GLU A 160 -20.96 -4.27 -16.63
C GLU A 160 -22.13 -4.55 -15.69
N PHE A 161 -22.16 -5.74 -15.06
CA PHE A 161 -23.21 -6.09 -14.10
C PHE A 161 -23.19 -5.23 -12.84
N SER A 162 -22.04 -4.60 -12.52
CA SER A 162 -21.98 -3.64 -11.41
C SER A 162 -22.91 -2.44 -11.63
N ASN A 163 -23.29 -2.15 -12.88
CA ASN A 163 -24.20 -1.06 -13.22
C ASN A 163 -25.64 -1.30 -12.77
N HIS A 164 -26.02 -2.55 -12.46
CA HIS A 164 -27.34 -2.89 -11.92
C HIS A 164 -27.52 -2.47 -10.46
N TYR A 165 -26.45 -2.04 -9.78
CA TYR A 165 -26.52 -1.64 -8.38
C TYR A 165 -26.44 -0.12 -8.22
N SER A 166 -27.29 0.42 -7.36
CA SER A 166 -27.31 1.84 -7.01
C SER A 166 -26.10 2.23 -6.16
N ASN A 167 -25.73 1.38 -5.19
CA ASN A 167 -24.57 1.57 -4.32
C ASN A 167 -23.47 0.54 -4.57
N LYS A 168 -22.69 0.76 -5.64
CA LYS A 168 -21.58 -0.12 -6.05
C LYS A 168 -20.58 -0.40 -4.92
N LEU A 169 -20.20 0.63 -4.15
CA LEU A 169 -19.20 0.49 -3.10
C LEU A 169 -19.69 -0.43 -1.97
N LYS A 170 -20.96 -0.31 -1.59
CA LYS A 170 -21.58 -1.16 -0.57
C LYS A 170 -21.67 -2.61 -1.02
N VAL A 171 -22.11 -2.86 -2.25
CA VAL A 171 -22.16 -4.21 -2.84
C VAL A 171 -20.76 -4.82 -2.90
N ALA A 172 -19.77 -4.07 -3.42
CA ALA A 172 -18.38 -4.53 -3.45
C ALA A 172 -17.87 -4.89 -2.05
N ALA A 173 -18.17 -4.07 -1.03
CA ALA A 173 -17.75 -4.33 0.34
C ALA A 173 -18.41 -5.58 0.93
N ILE A 174 -19.69 -5.82 0.64
CA ILE A 174 -20.42 -7.03 1.06
C ILE A 174 -19.76 -8.26 0.46
N LEU A 175 -19.59 -8.30 -0.87
CA LEU A 175 -18.96 -9.42 -1.57
C LEU A 175 -17.52 -9.64 -1.13
N TRP A 176 -16.79 -8.55 -0.90
CA TRP A 176 -15.43 -8.60 -0.38
C TRP A 176 -15.36 -9.27 0.98
N ASN A 177 -16.29 -8.97 1.90
CA ASN A 177 -16.30 -9.60 3.21
C ASN A 177 -16.38 -11.13 3.08
N GLU A 178 -17.23 -11.64 2.18
CA GLU A 178 -17.40 -13.09 1.98
C GLU A 178 -16.12 -13.77 1.46
N VAL A 179 -15.44 -13.17 0.48
CA VAL A 179 -14.18 -13.74 -0.04
C VAL A 179 -12.99 -13.50 0.90
N ARG A 180 -13.01 -12.41 1.69
CA ARG A 180 -11.96 -12.06 2.65
C ARG A 180 -11.93 -13.06 3.79
N ASP A 181 -13.10 -13.39 4.33
CA ASP A 181 -13.25 -14.20 5.54
C ASP A 181 -13.28 -15.70 5.24
N SER A 182 -13.27 -16.09 3.96
CA SER A 182 -13.15 -17.48 3.51
C SER A 182 -11.73 -17.85 3.08
N LYS A 183 -11.49 -19.14 2.82
CA LYS A 183 -10.26 -19.64 2.19
C LYS A 183 -10.21 -19.43 0.67
N ASN A 184 -11.26 -18.88 0.07
CA ASN A 184 -11.33 -18.64 -1.38
C ASN A 184 -10.29 -17.61 -1.83
N LYS A 185 -10.07 -17.52 -3.15
CA LYS A 185 -9.20 -16.48 -3.73
C LYS A 185 -9.83 -15.10 -3.49
N LYS A 186 -9.01 -14.13 -3.03
CA LYS A 186 -9.43 -12.76 -2.69
C LYS A 186 -9.49 -11.90 -3.96
N ILE A 187 -10.24 -12.38 -4.95
CA ILE A 187 -10.44 -11.76 -6.26
C ILE A 187 -11.93 -11.66 -6.54
N TYR A 188 -12.32 -10.65 -7.32
CA TYR A 188 -13.69 -10.58 -7.80
C TYR A 188 -13.95 -11.68 -8.82
N SER A 189 -15.14 -12.26 -8.78
CA SER A 189 -15.67 -13.06 -9.89
C SER A 189 -17.16 -12.79 -10.03
N ARG A 190 -17.67 -12.82 -11.26
CA ARG A 190 -19.10 -12.64 -11.53
C ARG A 190 -19.98 -13.66 -10.79
N GLY A 191 -19.43 -14.85 -10.50
CA GLY A 191 -20.10 -15.88 -9.71
C GLY A 191 -20.55 -15.39 -8.32
N LEU A 192 -19.79 -14.47 -7.71
CA LEU A 192 -20.11 -13.88 -6.40
C LEU A 192 -21.45 -13.12 -6.42
N LEU A 193 -21.81 -12.49 -7.54
CA LEU A 193 -23.09 -11.79 -7.68
C LEU A 193 -24.27 -12.76 -7.56
N LYS A 194 -24.12 -13.96 -8.12
CA LYS A 194 -25.15 -15.00 -8.09
C LYS A 194 -25.20 -15.67 -6.72
N GLU A 195 -24.04 -16.07 -6.21
CA GLU A 195 -23.88 -16.79 -4.94
C GLU A 195 -24.39 -15.97 -3.74
N TYR A 196 -24.10 -14.67 -3.72
CA TYR A 196 -24.47 -13.77 -2.63
C TYR A 196 -25.58 -12.78 -3.01
N SER A 197 -26.39 -13.12 -4.02
CA SER A 197 -27.51 -12.30 -4.51
C SER A 197 -28.43 -11.83 -3.38
N TYR A 198 -28.81 -12.75 -2.47
CA TYR A 198 -29.65 -12.48 -1.30
C TYR A 198 -29.07 -11.42 -0.33
N LYS A 199 -27.74 -11.17 -0.35
CA LYS A 199 -27.09 -10.13 0.49
C LYS A 199 -27.00 -8.77 -0.21
N ILE A 200 -27.22 -8.73 -1.52
CA ILE A 200 -27.01 -7.53 -2.34
C ILE A 200 -28.25 -7.07 -3.11
N GLU A 201 -29.35 -7.83 -3.05
CA GLU A 201 -30.59 -7.55 -3.77
C GLU A 201 -31.21 -6.20 -3.38
N GLU A 202 -31.08 -5.77 -2.12
CA GLU A 202 -31.59 -4.46 -1.66
C GLU A 202 -30.91 -3.27 -2.35
N TYR A 203 -29.77 -3.49 -3.01
CA TYR A 203 -29.03 -2.46 -3.74
C TYR A 203 -29.27 -2.50 -5.25
N CYS A 204 -30.07 -3.46 -5.75
CA CYS A 204 -30.47 -3.50 -7.15
C CYS A 204 -31.28 -2.24 -7.52
N LYS A 205 -31.10 -1.77 -8.76
CA LYS A 205 -31.89 -0.69 -9.35
C LYS A 205 -33.23 -1.19 -9.88
#